data_AF-A0A453B8P9-F1
#
_entry.id   AF-A0A453B8P9-F1
#
_cell.length_a   1.000
_cell.length_b   1.000
_cell.length_c   1.000
_cell.angle_alpha   90.00
_cell.angle_beta   90.00
_cell.angle_gamma   90.00
#
_symmetry.space_group_name_H-M   'P 1'
#
loop_
_entity.id
_entity.type
_entity.pdbx_description
1 polymer ?
#
loop_
_entity_poly.entity_id
_entity_poly.type
_entity_poly.pdbx_seq_one_letter_code
_entity_poly.pdbx_strand_id
1 'polypeptide(L)'
;MVGYNDKMRTLLDTVIGKIADFEVKIDRFSVIKETMTKGYENFKFRQPYQQAMYNCTLILEEQTWPWDEELAALSNLEARNLEDFLPRMLAKTFIECYFAGNIEPSEAESVVQHIEGILFNSSTSVCKSLPPSQHLTKRIVKLERGLRYYYPAMCLNQQDENSSLLHYIQIHQDDLKQNVLLQLLAVVAKQPAFHQLRSVEQLGYIALLRQRK
;
A
#
# COMPACT_ATOMS: atom_id res chain seq x y z
N MET A 1 -6.03 -13.07 -7.58
CA MET A 1 -7.48 -13.44 -7.51
C MET A 1 -7.65 -14.53 -6.48
N VAL A 2 -8.79 -14.62 -5.81
CA VAL A 2 -9.07 -15.66 -4.80
C VAL A 2 -10.51 -16.15 -5.00
N GLY A 3 -10.74 -17.47 -4.97
CA GLY A 3 -12.06 -18.06 -5.19
C GLY A 3 -12.00 -19.50 -5.68
N TYR A 4 -13.13 -20.02 -6.17
CA TYR A 4 -13.21 -21.35 -6.79
C TYR A 4 -12.41 -21.40 -8.10
N ASN A 5 -11.70 -22.52 -8.34
CA ASN A 5 -10.80 -22.67 -9.48
C ASN A 5 -11.55 -22.76 -10.83
N ASP A 6 -12.75 -23.35 -10.89
CA ASP A 6 -13.51 -23.62 -12.12
C ASP A 6 -13.63 -22.41 -13.08
N LYS A 7 -13.87 -21.19 -12.56
CA LYS A 7 -13.97 -19.96 -13.37
C LYS A 7 -12.85 -18.96 -13.12
N MET A 8 -11.82 -19.35 -12.38
CA MET A 8 -10.71 -18.45 -12.05
C MET A 8 -9.94 -18.04 -13.30
N ARG A 9 -9.69 -18.97 -14.22
CA ARG A 9 -9.04 -18.69 -15.50
C ARG A 9 -9.85 -17.72 -16.35
N THR A 10 -11.15 -17.95 -16.51
CA THR A 10 -12.02 -17.04 -17.27
C THR A 10 -12.02 -15.61 -16.72
N LEU A 11 -12.06 -15.46 -15.39
CA LEU A 11 -11.99 -14.14 -14.76
C LEU A 11 -10.63 -13.49 -14.99
N LEU A 12 -9.54 -14.26 -14.86
CA LEU A 12 -8.19 -13.80 -15.12
C LEU A 12 -8.03 -13.30 -16.55
N ASP A 13 -8.45 -14.09 -17.54
CA ASP A 13 -8.37 -13.74 -18.96
C ASP A 13 -9.15 -12.44 -19.23
N THR A 14 -10.33 -12.29 -18.61
CA THR A 14 -11.14 -11.08 -18.73
C THR A 14 -10.41 -9.85 -18.16
N VAL A 15 -9.78 -9.98 -16.99
CA VAL A 15 -9.05 -8.88 -16.35
C VAL A 15 -7.80 -8.51 -17.12
N ILE A 16 -6.99 -9.49 -17.54
CA ILE A 16 -5.76 -9.26 -18.29
C ILE A 16 -6.08 -8.66 -19.67
N GLY A 17 -7.10 -9.17 -20.36
CA GLY A 17 -7.58 -8.55 -21.61
C GLY A 17 -8.05 -7.12 -21.40
N LYS A 18 -8.74 -6.82 -20.29
CA LYS A 18 -9.14 -5.43 -19.97
C LYS A 18 -7.99 -4.52 -19.57
N ILE A 19 -6.87 -5.05 -19.10
CA ILE A 19 -5.64 -4.28 -18.85
C ILE A 19 -4.95 -3.98 -20.17
N ALA A 20 -4.83 -4.97 -21.06
CA ALA A 20 -4.19 -4.82 -22.36
C ALA A 20 -4.94 -3.83 -23.26
N ASP A 21 -6.27 -3.93 -23.32
CA ASP A 21 -7.14 -3.09 -24.14
C ASP A 21 -7.88 -2.04 -23.28
N PHE A 22 -7.20 -1.49 -22.26
CA PHE A 22 -7.84 -0.52 -21.36
C PHE A 22 -8.11 0.80 -22.08
N GLU A 23 -9.37 1.21 -22.08
CA GLU A 23 -9.82 2.50 -22.62
C GLU A 23 -10.39 3.37 -21.50
N VAL A 24 -9.94 4.63 -21.46
CA VAL A 24 -10.45 5.59 -20.49
C VAL A 24 -11.84 6.04 -20.92
N LYS A 25 -12.82 5.82 -20.05
CA LYS A 25 -14.17 6.36 -20.23
C LYS A 25 -14.31 7.64 -19.42
N ILE A 26 -14.50 8.77 -20.09
CA ILE A 26 -14.56 10.11 -19.46
C ILE A 26 -15.58 10.15 -18.31
N ASP A 27 -16.78 9.62 -18.52
CA ASP A 27 -17.83 9.61 -17.48
C ASP A 27 -17.41 8.82 -16.24
N ARG A 28 -16.71 7.69 -16.43
CA ARG A 28 -16.21 6.87 -15.32
C ARG A 28 -15.02 7.53 -14.63
N PHE A 29 -14.14 8.18 -15.40
CA PHE A 29 -13.02 8.94 -14.86
C PHE A 29 -13.53 10.03 -13.92
N SER A 30 -14.52 10.83 -14.32
CA SER A 30 -15.08 11.92 -13.51
C SER A 30 -15.64 11.42 -12.18
N VAL A 31 -16.39 10.31 -12.18
CA VAL A 31 -16.96 9.71 -10.96
C VAL A 31 -15.86 9.17 -10.03
N ILE A 32 -14.83 8.52 -10.59
CA ILE A 32 -13.70 8.00 -9.80
C ILE A 32 -12.89 9.16 -9.22
N LYS A 33 -12.60 10.20 -10.02
CA LYS A 33 -11.92 11.41 -9.58
C LYS A 33 -12.67 12.07 -8.43
N GLU A 34 -13.98 12.27 -8.54
CA GLU A 34 -14.80 12.82 -7.46
C GLU A 34 -14.75 11.96 -6.19
N THR A 35 -14.80 10.64 -6.33
CA THR A 35 -14.71 9.70 -5.21
C THR A 35 -13.35 9.80 -4.51
N MET A 36 -12.25 9.89 -5.27
CA MET A 36 -10.90 10.08 -4.74
C MET A 36 -10.74 11.44 -4.05
N THR A 37 -11.24 12.53 -4.65
CA THR A 37 -11.24 13.87 -4.06
C THR A 37 -11.91 13.86 -2.68
N LYS A 38 -13.12 13.30 -2.59
CA LYS A 38 -13.83 13.15 -1.31
C LYS A 38 -13.03 12.28 -0.33
N GLY A 39 -12.37 11.23 -0.80
CA GLY A 39 -11.49 10.39 0.01
C GLY A 39 -10.35 11.17 0.68
N TYR A 40 -9.66 12.02 -0.09
CA TYR A 40 -8.60 12.88 0.43
C TYR A 40 -9.14 13.99 1.34
N GLU A 41 -10.22 14.67 0.96
CA GLU A 41 -10.86 15.69 1.80
C GLU A 41 -11.34 15.14 3.14
N ASN A 42 -11.76 13.87 3.16
CA ASN A 42 -12.17 13.16 4.37
C ASN A 42 -11.00 12.68 5.23
N PHE A 43 -9.75 12.79 4.76
CA PHE A 43 -8.58 12.40 5.53
C PHE A 43 -8.51 13.13 6.87
N LYS A 44 -8.90 14.41 6.91
CA LYS A 44 -8.93 15.22 8.14
C LYS A 44 -9.82 14.64 9.23
N PHE A 45 -10.86 13.89 8.88
CA PHE A 45 -11.80 13.28 9.83
C PHE A 45 -11.34 11.92 10.38
N ARG A 46 -10.17 11.42 9.95
CA ARG A 46 -9.57 10.23 10.56
C ARG A 46 -9.19 10.49 12.01
N GLN A 47 -9.25 9.45 12.82
CA GLN A 47 -8.92 9.57 14.25
C GLN A 47 -7.43 9.93 14.43
N PRO A 48 -7.06 10.68 15.49
CA PRO A 48 -5.69 11.18 15.69
C PRO A 48 -4.60 10.10 15.59
N TYR A 49 -4.84 8.88 16.09
CA TYR A 49 -3.85 7.80 16.00
C TYR A 49 -3.60 7.33 14.55
N GLN A 50 -4.62 7.40 13.69
CA GLN A 50 -4.48 7.07 12.27
C GLN A 50 -3.65 8.13 11.55
N GLN A 51 -3.81 9.41 11.93
CA GLN A 51 -2.99 10.50 11.41
C GLN A 51 -1.53 10.38 11.90
N ALA A 52 -1.31 10.05 13.17
CA ALA A 52 0.04 9.81 13.71
C ALA A 52 0.73 8.64 13.00
N MET A 53 0.02 7.54 12.75
CA MET A 53 0.50 6.42 11.94
C MET A 53 0.85 6.81 10.51
N TYR A 54 -0.03 7.58 9.86
CA TYR A 54 0.20 8.08 8.51
C TYR A 54 1.47 8.94 8.43
N ASN A 55 1.64 9.90 9.34
CA ASN A 55 2.85 10.73 9.41
C ASN A 55 4.11 9.89 9.65
N CYS A 56 4.03 8.86 10.49
CA CYS A 56 5.14 7.94 10.71
C CYS A 56 5.50 7.14 9.45
N THR A 57 4.51 6.78 8.62
CA THR A 57 4.75 6.20 7.30
C THR A 57 5.47 7.20 6.38
N LEU A 58 4.97 8.44 6.27
CA LEU A 58 5.59 9.49 5.44
C LEU A 58 7.04 9.78 5.82
N ILE A 59 7.36 9.78 7.11
CA ILE A 59 8.72 10.06 7.60
C ILE A 59 9.69 8.92 7.29
N LEU A 60 9.20 7.68 7.30
CA LEU A 60 10.05 6.50 7.27
C LEU A 60 10.18 5.86 5.89
N GLU A 61 9.24 6.09 4.97
CA GLU A 61 9.25 5.49 3.63
C GLU A 61 9.79 6.47 2.58
N GLU A 62 10.59 5.97 1.64
CA GLU A 62 11.29 6.81 0.64
C GLU A 62 10.37 7.37 -0.45
N GLN A 63 9.33 6.63 -0.83
CA GLN A 63 8.48 6.93 -1.99
C GLN A 63 7.03 7.16 -1.56
N THR A 64 6.80 8.20 -0.77
CA THR A 64 5.45 8.56 -0.30
C THR A 64 5.18 10.05 -0.52
N TRP A 65 3.92 10.36 -0.86
CA TRP A 65 3.45 11.73 -1.05
C TRP A 65 2.40 12.09 0.01
N PRO A 66 2.45 13.31 0.57
CA PRO A 66 1.40 13.84 1.43
C PRO A 66 0.03 13.89 0.72
N TRP A 67 -1.05 13.65 1.45
CA TRP A 67 -2.41 13.56 0.91
C TRP A 67 -2.89 14.88 0.30
N ASP A 68 -2.37 16.01 0.80
CA ASP A 68 -2.66 17.35 0.31
C ASP A 68 -1.93 17.64 -1.02
N GLU A 69 -0.72 17.12 -1.18
CA GLU A 69 -0.02 17.12 -2.49
C GLU A 69 -0.75 16.24 -3.50
N GLU A 70 -1.19 15.04 -3.10
CA GLU A 70 -1.99 14.15 -3.95
C GLU A 70 -3.34 14.79 -4.36
N LEU A 71 -4.01 15.46 -3.42
CA LEU A 71 -5.26 16.18 -3.67
C LEU A 71 -5.03 17.37 -4.63
N ALA A 72 -3.96 18.13 -4.44
CA ALA A 72 -3.59 19.22 -5.33
C ALA A 72 -3.28 18.72 -6.75
N ALA A 73 -2.52 17.63 -6.88
CA ALA A 73 -2.25 17.00 -8.17
C ALA A 73 -3.54 16.48 -8.84
N LEU A 74 -4.44 15.87 -8.07
CA LEU A 74 -5.72 15.34 -8.57
C LEU A 74 -6.60 16.43 -9.17
N SER A 75 -6.61 17.64 -8.59
CA SER A 75 -7.42 18.76 -9.09
C SER A 75 -7.15 19.06 -10.57
N ASN A 76 -5.88 18.99 -11.00
CA ASN A 76 -5.42 19.29 -12.36
C ASN A 76 -5.47 18.09 -13.31
N LEU A 77 -5.84 16.89 -12.82
CA LEU A 77 -5.81 15.67 -13.61
C LEU A 77 -7.05 15.54 -14.51
N GLU A 78 -6.86 15.36 -15.81
CA GLU A 78 -7.89 15.12 -16.81
C GLU A 78 -7.84 13.67 -17.34
N ALA A 79 -8.95 13.20 -17.92
CA ALA A 79 -9.04 11.86 -18.51
C ALA A 79 -7.94 11.61 -19.56
N ARG A 80 -7.63 12.63 -20.38
CA ARG A 80 -6.56 12.58 -21.38
C ARG A 80 -5.19 12.35 -20.76
N ASN A 81 -4.91 12.89 -19.57
CA ASN A 81 -3.63 12.65 -18.92
C ASN A 81 -3.45 11.17 -18.55
N LEU A 82 -4.54 10.51 -18.15
CA LEU A 82 -4.53 9.06 -17.90
C LEU A 82 -4.33 8.29 -19.21
N GLU A 83 -5.03 8.65 -20.29
CA GLU A 83 -4.84 8.06 -21.63
C GLU A 83 -3.38 8.15 -22.09
N ASP A 84 -2.76 9.32 -21.95
CA ASP A 84 -1.36 9.56 -22.33
C ASP A 84 -0.36 8.83 -21.41
N PHE A 85 -0.74 8.60 -20.15
CA PHE A 85 0.10 7.94 -19.15
C PHE A 85 0.11 6.42 -19.28
N LEU A 86 -1.03 5.80 -19.60
CA LEU A 86 -1.20 4.34 -19.61
C LEU A 86 -0.15 3.61 -20.47
N PRO A 87 0.12 4.01 -21.74
CA PRO A 87 1.18 3.38 -22.52
C PRO A 87 2.55 3.49 -21.85
N ARG A 88 2.85 4.63 -21.21
CA ARG A 88 4.15 4.86 -20.53
C ARG A 88 4.28 4.01 -19.28
N MET A 89 3.20 3.87 -18.52
CA MET A 89 3.13 3.04 -17.33
C MET A 89 3.40 1.57 -17.68
N LEU A 90 2.75 1.07 -18.72
CA LEU A 90 2.87 -0.33 -19.16
C LEU A 90 4.17 -0.61 -19.91
N ALA A 91 4.82 0.41 -20.49
CA ALA A 91 6.01 0.27 -21.32
C ALA A 91 7.17 -0.47 -20.66
N LYS A 92 7.25 -0.47 -19.32
CA LYS A 92 8.25 -1.23 -18.56
C LYS A 92 7.56 -2.00 -17.44
N THR A 93 7.29 -3.28 -17.70
CA THR A 93 6.50 -4.14 -16.82
C THR A 93 7.32 -5.35 -16.39
N PHE A 94 7.19 -5.71 -15.11
CA PHE A 94 7.63 -6.97 -14.54
C PHE A 94 6.41 -7.62 -13.87
N ILE A 95 6.24 -8.92 -14.07
CA ILE A 95 5.12 -9.67 -13.50
C ILE A 95 5.69 -10.76 -12.60
N GLU A 96 5.27 -10.74 -11.34
CA GLU A 96 5.55 -11.80 -10.38
C GLU A 96 4.22 -12.45 -9.98
N CYS A 97 4.13 -13.76 -10.15
CA CYS A 97 2.91 -14.53 -9.91
C CYS A 97 3.12 -15.52 -8.77
N TYR A 98 2.14 -15.60 -7.87
CA TYR A 98 2.08 -16.61 -6.82
C TYR A 98 0.78 -17.41 -6.96
N PHE A 99 0.91 -18.72 -7.11
CA PHE A 99 -0.21 -19.65 -7.21
C PHE A 99 -0.22 -20.56 -5.98
N ALA A 100 -1.39 -20.66 -5.33
CA ALA A 100 -1.61 -21.56 -4.22
C ALA A 100 -3.05 -22.05 -4.21
N GLY A 101 -3.24 -23.36 -4.12
CA GLY A 101 -4.56 -23.98 -4.09
C GLY A 101 -4.65 -25.22 -4.98
N ASN A 102 -5.86 -25.51 -5.45
CA ASN A 102 -6.15 -26.64 -6.32
C ASN A 102 -5.78 -26.32 -7.78
N ILE A 103 -4.49 -26.32 -8.08
CA ILE A 103 -3.90 -26.06 -9.40
C ILE A 103 -2.66 -26.91 -9.59
N GLU A 104 -2.50 -27.52 -10.76
CA GLU A 104 -1.28 -28.25 -11.09
C GLU A 104 -0.16 -27.29 -11.53
N PRO A 105 1.13 -27.63 -11.33
CA PRO A 105 2.25 -26.79 -11.76
C PRO A 105 2.19 -26.45 -13.27
N SER A 106 1.82 -27.42 -14.11
CA SER A 106 1.65 -27.24 -15.56
C SER A 106 0.52 -26.26 -15.90
N GLU A 107 -0.56 -26.27 -15.14
CA GLU A 107 -1.67 -25.32 -15.30
C GLU A 107 -1.23 -23.91 -14.91
N ALA A 108 -0.48 -23.77 -13.82
CA ALA A 108 0.08 -22.48 -13.40
C ALA A 108 1.05 -21.91 -14.45
N GLU A 109 1.94 -22.73 -14.99
CA GLU A 109 2.84 -22.33 -16.09
C GLU A 109 2.05 -21.90 -17.34
N SER A 110 1.02 -22.66 -17.72
CA SER A 110 0.14 -22.29 -18.84
C SER A 110 -0.54 -20.95 -18.63
N VAL A 111 -0.96 -20.64 -17.39
CA VAL A 111 -1.55 -19.34 -17.05
C VAL A 111 -0.53 -18.22 -17.20
N VAL A 112 0.70 -18.40 -16.72
CA VAL A 112 1.77 -17.39 -16.87
C VAL A 112 2.08 -17.15 -18.34
N GLN A 113 2.26 -18.21 -19.13
CA GLN A 113 2.49 -18.11 -20.58
C GLN A 113 1.34 -17.39 -21.29
N HIS A 114 0.10 -17.60 -20.84
CA HIS A 114 -1.05 -16.91 -21.39
C HIS A 114 -1.03 -15.40 -21.08
N ILE A 115 -0.73 -15.03 -19.83
CA ILE A 115 -0.55 -13.63 -19.42
C ILE A 115 0.55 -12.97 -20.25
N GLU A 116 1.69 -13.64 -20.41
CA GLU A 116 2.81 -13.13 -21.22
C GLU A 116 2.44 -12.99 -22.70
N GLY A 117 1.67 -13.95 -23.22
CA GLY A 117 1.11 -13.92 -24.58
C GLY A 117 0.30 -12.66 -24.84
N ILE A 118 -0.61 -12.31 -23.92
CA ILE A 118 -1.45 -11.12 -24.05
C ILE A 118 -0.64 -9.84 -23.83
N LEU A 119 0.14 -9.78 -22.74
CA LEU A 119 0.75 -8.54 -22.29
C LEU A 119 2.07 -8.21 -22.98
N PHE A 120 2.88 -9.16 -23.44
CA PHE A 120 4.19 -8.87 -24.04
C PHE A 120 4.29 -9.27 -25.52
N ASN A 121 3.59 -10.33 -25.92
CA ASN A 121 3.77 -10.91 -27.26
C ASN A 121 2.68 -10.49 -28.27
N SER A 122 1.67 -9.74 -27.84
CA SER A 122 0.67 -9.16 -28.74
C SER A 122 1.30 -8.10 -29.65
N SER A 123 0.87 -8.05 -30.92
CA SER A 123 1.34 -7.07 -31.90
C SER A 123 0.98 -5.62 -31.53
N THR A 124 -0.01 -5.43 -30.66
CA THR A 124 -0.44 -4.13 -30.13
C THR A 124 0.16 -3.82 -28.76
N SER A 125 0.97 -4.72 -28.20
CA SER A 125 1.48 -4.55 -26.85
C SER A 125 2.48 -3.40 -26.74
N VAL A 126 2.27 -2.56 -25.72
CA VAL A 126 3.23 -1.55 -25.30
C VAL A 126 4.22 -2.10 -24.27
N CYS A 127 3.93 -3.23 -23.63
CA CYS A 127 4.73 -3.72 -22.51
C CYS A 127 6.08 -4.26 -22.96
N LYS A 128 7.13 -3.84 -22.26
CA LYS A 128 8.48 -4.41 -22.39
C LYS A 128 8.98 -4.83 -21.04
N SER A 129 9.84 -5.85 -21.02
CA SER A 129 10.43 -6.37 -19.78
C SER A 129 11.18 -5.24 -19.04
N LEU A 130 10.87 -5.09 -17.76
CA LEU A 130 11.61 -4.21 -16.85
C LEU A 130 12.96 -4.87 -16.50
N PRO A 131 14.11 -4.17 -16.68
CA PRO A 131 15.41 -4.73 -16.30
C PRO A 131 15.52 -4.98 -14.78
N PRO A 132 16.22 -6.03 -14.33
CA PRO A 132 16.41 -6.31 -12.90
C PRO A 132 16.99 -5.15 -12.09
N SER A 133 17.83 -4.31 -12.71
CA SER A 133 18.40 -3.13 -12.07
C SER A 133 17.39 -2.01 -11.79
N GLN A 134 16.21 -2.05 -12.44
CA GLN A 134 15.11 -1.11 -12.25
C GLN A 134 14.01 -1.68 -11.34
N HIS A 135 14.19 -2.88 -10.80
CA HIS A 135 13.27 -3.42 -9.81
C HIS A 135 13.28 -2.53 -8.56
N LEU A 136 12.09 -2.08 -8.17
CA LEU A 136 11.94 -1.21 -7.01
C LEU A 136 12.33 -1.98 -5.75
N THR A 137 13.27 -1.42 -4.98
CA THR A 137 13.59 -1.92 -3.65
C THR A 137 12.85 -1.07 -2.63
N LYS A 138 12.07 -1.69 -1.75
CA LYS A 138 11.48 -0.98 -0.62
C LYS A 138 12.58 -0.58 0.35
N ARG A 139 12.73 0.71 0.61
CA ARG A 139 13.69 1.25 1.57
C ARG A 139 12.95 1.98 2.66
N ILE A 140 13.49 1.84 3.88
CA ILE A 140 13.01 2.53 5.06
C ILE A 140 14.17 3.36 5.60
N VAL A 141 13.88 4.56 6.06
CA VAL A 141 14.85 5.43 6.73
C VAL A 141 15.45 4.69 7.93
N LYS A 142 16.79 4.64 7.97
CA LYS A 142 17.54 4.08 9.09
C LYS A 142 17.72 5.17 10.16
N LEU A 143 17.00 5.04 11.26
CA LEU A 143 17.14 5.91 12.43
C LEU A 143 18.47 5.63 13.12
N GLU A 144 19.17 6.68 13.53
CA GLU A 144 20.46 6.54 14.20
C GLU A 144 20.31 6.02 15.62
N ARG A 145 21.20 5.11 16.01
CA ARG A 145 21.18 4.49 17.34
C ARG A 145 21.43 5.55 18.41
N GLY A 146 20.54 5.60 19.40
CA GLY A 146 20.67 6.50 20.55
C GLY A 146 20.10 7.90 20.32
N LEU A 147 19.67 8.22 19.09
CA LEU A 147 18.95 9.46 18.81
C LEU A 147 17.45 9.29 19.04
N ARG A 148 16.80 10.41 19.39
CA ARG A 148 15.36 10.52 19.56
C ARG A 148 14.84 11.59 18.63
N TYR A 149 13.86 11.25 17.82
CA TYR A 149 13.22 12.16 16.89
C TYR A 149 11.81 12.47 17.38
N TYR A 150 11.39 13.72 17.22
CA TYR A 150 10.08 14.20 17.63
C TYR A 150 9.43 14.90 16.43
N TYR A 151 8.22 14.48 16.09
CA TYR A 151 7.43 15.09 15.03
C TYR A 151 6.06 15.50 15.59
N PRO A 152 5.93 16.74 16.10
CA PRO A 152 4.65 17.27 16.52
C PRO A 152 3.83 17.67 15.29
N ALA A 153 2.58 17.25 15.24
CA ALA A 153 1.63 17.67 14.22
C ALA A 153 0.29 18.02 14.89
N MET A 154 -0.34 19.10 14.43
CA MET A 154 -1.69 19.44 14.86
C MET A 154 -2.69 18.48 14.22
N CYS A 155 -3.69 18.04 15.00
CA CYS A 155 -4.80 17.27 14.46
C CYS A 155 -5.51 18.09 13.37
N LEU A 156 -5.77 17.47 12.23
CA LEU A 156 -6.42 18.14 11.09
C LEU A 156 -7.89 18.50 11.39
N ASN A 157 -8.57 17.70 12.22
CA ASN A 157 -9.92 18.00 12.69
C ASN A 157 -9.88 18.76 14.02
N GLN A 158 -10.08 20.07 13.97
CA GLN A 158 -10.12 20.93 15.17
C GLN A 158 -11.32 20.66 16.10
N GLN A 159 -12.35 19.95 15.62
CA GLN A 159 -13.50 19.56 16.44
C GLN A 159 -13.22 18.30 17.26
N ASP A 160 -12.16 17.55 16.94
CA ASP A 160 -11.73 16.39 17.72
C ASP A 160 -10.77 16.85 18.82
N GLU A 161 -11.24 16.84 20.07
CA GLU A 161 -10.44 17.20 21.23
C GLU A 161 -9.43 16.11 21.63
N ASN A 162 -9.51 14.93 21.01
CA ASN A 162 -8.58 13.84 21.29
C ASN A 162 -7.20 14.12 20.68
N SER A 163 -6.17 13.59 21.34
CA SER A 163 -4.81 13.56 20.84
C SER A 163 -4.32 12.12 20.71
N SER A 164 -3.17 11.92 20.06
CA SER A 164 -2.53 10.61 20.00
C SER A 164 -1.02 10.72 20.02
N LEU A 165 -0.38 9.71 20.59
CA LEU A 165 1.06 9.51 20.58
C LEU A 165 1.36 8.17 19.90
N LEU A 166 2.21 8.21 18.88
CA LEU A 166 2.81 7.02 18.31
C LEU A 166 4.28 6.96 18.71
N HIS A 167 4.64 5.96 19.50
CA HIS A 167 6.02 5.68 19.86
C HIS A 167 6.57 4.54 18.98
N TYR A 168 7.44 4.89 18.03
CA TYR A 168 8.06 3.94 17.11
C TYR A 168 9.51 3.67 17.52
N ILE A 169 9.87 2.39 17.65
CA ILE A 169 11.24 1.94 17.96
C ILE A 169 11.71 1.04 16.82
N GLN A 170 12.73 1.49 16.07
CA GLN A 170 13.36 0.69 15.04
C GLN A 170 14.39 -0.25 15.67
N ILE A 171 14.28 -1.56 15.40
CA ILE A 171 15.10 -2.59 16.07
C ILE A 171 16.20 -3.11 15.16
N HIS A 172 15.84 -3.71 14.02
CA HIS A 172 16.78 -4.38 13.12
C HIS A 172 16.30 -4.34 11.66
N GLN A 173 17.23 -4.59 10.74
CA GLN A 173 16.90 -4.96 9.36
C GLN A 173 16.41 -6.41 9.34
N ASP A 174 15.49 -6.73 8.43
CA ASP A 174 14.86 -8.04 8.30
C ASP A 174 15.83 -9.22 8.53
N ASP A 175 15.58 -9.96 9.61
CA ASP A 175 16.36 -11.13 10.04
C ASP A 175 15.41 -12.09 10.74
N LEU A 176 15.44 -13.36 10.35
CA LEU A 176 14.49 -14.37 10.83
C LEU A 176 14.50 -14.48 12.36
N LYS A 177 15.69 -14.56 12.97
CA LYS A 177 15.82 -14.76 14.42
C LYS A 177 15.34 -13.52 15.17
N GLN A 178 15.78 -12.34 14.74
CA GLN A 178 15.38 -11.08 15.36
C GLN A 178 13.87 -10.82 15.19
N ASN A 179 13.28 -11.17 14.04
CA ASN A 179 11.84 -11.09 13.82
C ASN A 179 11.06 -11.94 14.81
N VAL A 180 11.46 -13.21 15.01
CA VAL A 180 10.80 -14.10 15.98
C VAL A 180 10.94 -13.57 17.41
N LEU A 181 12.12 -13.05 17.78
CA LEU A 181 12.33 -12.44 19.09
C LEU A 181 11.45 -11.19 19.29
N LEU A 182 11.34 -10.33 18.29
CA LEU A 182 10.49 -9.14 18.31
C LEU A 182 9.01 -9.51 18.40
N GLN A 183 8.56 -10.54 17.66
CA GLN A 183 7.20 -11.07 17.75
C GLN A 183 6.90 -11.61 19.14
N LEU A 184 7.81 -12.41 19.72
CA LEU A 184 7.66 -12.95 21.07
C LEU A 184 7.56 -11.82 22.11
N LEU A 185 8.43 -10.81 22.01
CA LEU A 185 8.39 -9.63 22.86
C LEU A 185 7.03 -8.91 22.74
N ALA A 186 6.55 -8.69 21.51
CA ALA A 186 5.28 -8.02 21.27
C ALA A 186 4.11 -8.81 21.87
N VAL A 187 4.10 -10.14 21.76
CA VAL A 187 3.07 -11.00 22.35
C VAL A 187 3.07 -10.91 23.88
N VAL A 188 4.23 -11.05 24.51
CA VAL A 188 4.37 -11.00 25.98
C VAL A 188 4.02 -9.60 26.52
N ALA A 189 4.46 -8.54 25.85
CA ALA A 189 4.26 -7.17 26.31
C ALA A 189 2.84 -6.62 26.01
N LYS A 190 2.08 -7.21 25.10
CA LYS A 190 0.79 -6.68 24.64
C LYS A 190 -0.22 -6.51 25.77
N GLN A 191 -0.43 -7.55 26.60
CA GLN A 191 -1.41 -7.48 27.68
C GLN A 191 -0.96 -6.54 28.81
N PRO A 192 0.29 -6.60 29.30
CA PRO A 192 0.78 -5.67 30.31
C PRO A 192 0.72 -4.21 29.85
N ALA A 193 1.11 -3.91 28.60
CA ALA A 193 1.05 -2.55 28.06
C ALA A 193 -0.41 -2.06 27.97
N PHE A 194 -1.35 -2.89 27.51
CA PHE A 194 -2.75 -2.52 27.47
C PHE A 194 -3.32 -2.28 28.87
N HIS A 195 -3.06 -3.18 29.82
CA HIS A 195 -3.52 -3.04 31.19
C HIS A 195 -2.98 -1.77 31.85
N GLN A 196 -1.67 -1.52 31.73
CA GLN A 196 -1.05 -0.35 32.32
C GLN A 196 -1.61 0.94 31.72
N LEU A 197 -1.54 1.09 30.39
CA LEU A 197 -1.89 2.36 29.73
C LEU A 197 -3.39 2.65 29.75
N ARG A 198 -4.25 1.63 29.63
CA ARG A 198 -5.71 1.80 29.54
C ARG A 198 -6.45 1.54 30.84
N SER A 199 -6.13 0.47 31.59
CA SER A 199 -6.89 0.11 32.79
C SER A 199 -6.41 0.87 34.03
N VAL A 200 -5.09 1.00 34.20
CA VAL A 200 -4.48 1.64 35.37
C VAL A 200 -4.37 3.15 35.18
N GLU A 201 -3.66 3.59 34.14
CA GLU A 201 -3.40 5.02 33.90
C GLU A 201 -4.55 5.73 33.17
N GLN A 202 -5.46 4.98 32.54
CA GLN A 202 -6.65 5.50 31.87
C GLN A 202 -6.34 6.57 30.80
N LEU A 203 -5.22 6.44 30.08
CA LEU A 203 -4.75 7.44 29.10
C LEU A 203 -5.66 7.57 27.87
N GLY A 204 -6.50 6.57 27.61
CA GLY A 204 -7.47 6.61 26.53
C GLY A 204 -8.08 5.25 26.25
N TYR A 205 -9.19 5.26 25.51
CA TYR A 205 -9.84 4.03 25.08
C TYR A 205 -8.94 3.22 24.12
N ILE A 206 -8.15 3.89 23.29
CA ILE A 206 -7.27 3.24 22.32
C ILE A 206 -5.85 3.20 22.88
N ALA A 207 -5.40 2.02 23.31
CA ALA A 207 -4.01 1.72 23.65
C ALA A 207 -3.58 0.45 22.90
N LEU A 208 -2.46 0.51 22.18
CA LEU A 208 -2.01 -0.60 21.33
C LEU A 208 -0.49 -0.71 21.34
N LEU A 209 0.00 -1.94 21.52
CA LEU A 209 1.39 -2.33 21.26
C LEU A 209 1.37 -3.39 20.15
N ARG A 210 2.13 -3.14 19.08
CA ARG A 210 2.29 -4.09 17.97
C ARG A 210 3.60 -3.89 17.23
N GLN A 211 4.06 -4.95 16.57
CA GLN A 211 5.09 -4.86 15.53
C GLN A 211 4.51 -4.18 14.28
N ARG A 212 5.30 -3.28 13.66
CA ARG A 212 5.02 -2.76 12.31
C ARG A 212 5.34 -3.88 11.31
N LYS A 213 4.35 -4.23 10.48
CA LYS A 213 4.52 -5.15 9.36
C LYS A 213 5.05 -4.43 8.14
#